data_AF-A0A6P8GNX0-F1
#
_entry.id   AF-A0A6P8GNX0-F1
#
_cell.length_a   1.000
_cell.length_b   1.000
_cell.length_c   1.000
_cell.angle_alpha   90.00
_cell.angle_beta   90.00
_cell.angle_gamma   90.00
#
_symmetry.space_group_name_H-M   'P 1'
#
loop_
_entity.id
_entity.type
_entity.pdbx_description
1 polymer ?
#
loop_
_entity_poly.entity_id
_entity_poly.type
_entity_poly.pdbx_seq_one_letter_code
_entity_poly.pdbx_strand_id
1 'polypeptide(L)'
;MEMTEGIYRHVDPGRVDRPSMDNHEETDTGSTSDSRENLVAPSPQPSGPWKRAAVCLGLLCALLLSAITLLSFKMMETKQLQTSDKEKLQMQSGYDNMTIEYKQLQITYNNLKTEKSQLQTSYSNLSREKLQLQSSYDSLNKEKSGLQTRNDRCTTEKSSLQTSCNNLNTEKSQLQDKFDTMAAEKDKLQKRMEITKYAVDVTLDPDTAENNLILSADGKQVRHVDSPQNLPDNPKRFDPIICVLGMQGFTSGRFYYEVEVSGKTAWTLGVARESINRKGSVSLGPSNGYWTIWLRNGDEYMAHADPSVVLSLKEKPERVGVFVDYGAGLVSFYDADRWNLMYSFQGVSFKEKIYQFFSPSPNYDGKNSSPLIIVTPISCPKSQLQDKFHTMAAERDKLQKRMEITQYAVDVTLDPDTAENNLILSADGKQVRHVETLQNFPDNPKRFDPVICVLGKQGFTSGRFYYEVEVSGKTEWDLGVARESINRKGSITLKPDNGYWTIMLTNGDEYKAIAGPSILLSLKEKPERVGVFVDYEAGLVSFYDADRWNLIYSFRGVSFKEKIFPFLYPSLNYGDKNSYPLIIITPISCPK
;
A
#
# COMPACT_ATOMS: atom_id res chain seq x y z
N MET A 1 19.48 -10.99 -23.87
CA MET A 1 20.69 -10.46 -24.53
C MET A 1 21.86 -11.20 -23.93
N GLU A 2 22.82 -11.66 -24.74
CA GLU A 2 23.89 -12.57 -24.33
C GLU A 2 25.13 -11.84 -23.78
N MET A 3 26.21 -12.62 -23.55
CA MET A 3 27.61 -12.22 -23.29
C MET A 3 27.94 -11.83 -21.82
N THR A 4 29.10 -12.20 -21.23
CA THR A 4 30.21 -13.08 -21.68
C THR A 4 31.04 -13.56 -20.47
N GLU A 5 31.86 -14.62 -20.64
CA GLU A 5 32.92 -15.00 -19.69
C GLU A 5 34.18 -14.08 -19.78
N GLY A 6 35.09 -14.16 -18.79
CA GLY A 6 36.21 -13.20 -18.63
C GLY A 6 37.46 -13.70 -17.89
N ILE A 7 38.04 -14.83 -18.34
CA ILE A 7 39.47 -15.25 -18.31
C ILE A 7 40.43 -14.71 -17.20
N TYR A 8 40.96 -15.67 -16.41
CA TYR A 8 42.31 -15.80 -15.79
C TYR A 8 43.38 -14.68 -15.90
N ARG A 9 44.17 -14.54 -14.81
CA ARG A 9 45.66 -14.50 -14.89
C ARG A 9 46.34 -14.98 -13.59
N HIS A 10 47.62 -15.36 -13.69
CA HIS A 10 48.39 -16.16 -12.71
C HIS A 10 49.85 -15.68 -12.64
N VAL A 11 50.41 -15.40 -11.45
CA VAL A 11 51.85 -15.21 -11.12
C VAL A 11 51.99 -15.52 -9.60
N ASP A 12 52.68 -16.54 -9.07
CA ASP A 12 54.13 -16.93 -9.00
C ASP A 12 54.77 -16.54 -7.61
N PRO A 13 56.04 -16.87 -7.21
CA PRO A 13 56.33 -18.13 -6.52
C PRO A 13 57.14 -18.08 -5.19
N GLY A 14 57.04 -19.18 -4.40
CA GLY A 14 58.14 -20.06 -3.95
C GLY A 14 59.36 -19.60 -3.10
N ARG A 15 59.50 -20.20 -1.91
CA ARG A 15 60.74 -20.71 -1.22
C ARG A 15 60.27 -21.62 -0.06
N VAL A 16 60.72 -22.86 0.19
CA VAL A 16 62.07 -23.50 0.27
C VAL A 16 62.84 -23.16 1.55
N ASP A 17 63.06 -24.16 2.41
CA ASP A 17 64.22 -24.27 3.31
C ASP A 17 64.48 -25.73 3.76
N ARG A 18 65.77 -26.11 3.92
CA ARG A 18 66.28 -27.38 4.53
C ARG A 18 67.82 -27.30 4.73
N PRO A 19 68.35 -27.65 5.91
CA PRO A 19 69.35 -28.74 6.07
C PRO A 19 68.99 -29.67 7.28
N SER A 20 69.53 -30.88 7.54
CA SER A 20 70.94 -31.39 7.60
C SER A 20 71.73 -30.83 8.79
N MET A 21 72.57 -31.57 9.55
CA MET A 21 73.15 -32.92 9.35
C MET A 21 73.76 -33.53 10.65
N ASP A 22 73.57 -34.84 10.87
CA ASP A 22 74.43 -35.93 11.44
C ASP A 22 75.44 -35.77 12.63
N ASN A 23 75.99 -36.95 13.03
CA ASN A 23 77.17 -37.26 13.89
C ASN A 23 76.93 -37.35 15.43
N HIS A 24 77.61 -38.22 16.20
CA HIS A 24 78.41 -39.45 15.96
C HIS A 24 78.58 -40.18 17.32
N GLU A 25 78.86 -41.50 17.35
CA GLU A 25 80.07 -42.11 17.95
C GLU A 25 80.04 -43.66 17.93
N GLU A 26 81.22 -44.28 18.10
CA GLU A 26 81.48 -45.72 18.06
C GLU A 26 81.96 -46.24 19.44
N THR A 27 82.01 -47.55 19.63
CA THR A 27 82.78 -48.18 20.72
C THR A 27 83.52 -49.42 20.23
N ASP A 28 84.84 -49.45 20.37
CA ASP A 28 85.72 -50.60 20.06
C ASP A 28 86.66 -50.90 21.24
N THR A 29 86.98 -52.18 21.46
CA THR A 29 87.92 -52.66 22.48
C THR A 29 88.56 -54.00 22.11
N GLY A 30 89.87 -54.02 21.83
CA GLY A 30 90.72 -55.23 21.84
C GLY A 30 91.23 -55.59 23.25
N SER A 31 92.18 -56.52 23.47
CA SER A 31 92.79 -57.57 22.62
C SER A 31 93.86 -58.38 23.41
N THR A 32 94.02 -59.70 23.15
CA THR A 32 95.20 -60.58 23.51
C THR A 32 95.54 -60.77 25.02
N SER A 33 96.26 -61.80 25.55
CA SER A 33 96.94 -63.07 25.13
C SER A 33 97.07 -64.01 26.38
N ASP A 34 96.90 -65.35 26.37
CA ASP A 34 97.85 -66.47 26.06
C ASP A 34 99.14 -66.54 26.97
N SER A 35 99.74 -67.68 27.43
CA SER A 35 99.67 -69.13 27.08
C SER A 35 100.08 -70.14 28.22
N ARG A 36 99.81 -71.46 28.01
CA ARG A 36 100.56 -72.72 28.40
C ARG A 36 100.71 -73.22 29.88
N GLU A 37 100.33 -74.49 30.22
CA GLU A 37 101.06 -75.82 30.31
C GLU A 37 101.86 -76.07 31.65
N ASN A 38 102.30 -77.27 32.14
CA ASN A 38 102.34 -78.69 31.71
C ASN A 38 102.19 -79.72 32.92
N LEU A 39 102.88 -80.91 32.95
CA LEU A 39 102.58 -82.16 33.72
C LEU A 39 103.88 -82.95 34.19
N VAL A 40 104.00 -84.06 34.98
CA VAL A 40 103.24 -84.83 36.06
C VAL A 40 104.11 -85.96 36.74
N ALA A 41 103.94 -86.24 38.06
CA ALA A 41 104.25 -87.49 38.84
C ALA A 41 105.75 -88.03 38.98
N PRO A 42 106.05 -89.34 39.26
CA PRO A 42 106.09 -90.03 40.59
C PRO A 42 107.50 -90.56 41.09
N SER A 43 107.65 -91.82 41.59
CA SER A 43 108.74 -92.38 42.47
C SER A 43 109.04 -93.91 42.17
N PRO A 44 109.68 -94.84 42.98
CA PRO A 44 110.17 -94.87 44.40
C PRO A 44 111.42 -95.80 44.81
N GLN A 45 111.76 -95.90 46.13
CA GLN A 45 112.45 -97.03 46.88
C GLN A 45 114.01 -97.29 46.64
N PRO A 46 114.74 -98.27 47.28
CA PRO A 46 115.17 -98.24 48.70
C PRO A 46 116.60 -98.78 49.11
N SER A 47 116.92 -98.63 50.41
CA SER A 47 117.78 -99.48 51.31
C SER A 47 119.34 -99.44 51.27
N GLY A 48 119.95 -99.07 52.42
CA GLY A 48 121.40 -99.17 52.74
C GLY A 48 121.87 -98.16 53.85
N PRO A 49 122.56 -98.56 54.94
CA PRO A 49 122.96 -97.66 56.08
C PRO A 49 124.46 -97.25 56.06
N TRP A 50 125.08 -96.43 56.95
CA TRP A 50 124.81 -95.95 58.33
C TRP A 50 125.36 -94.53 58.65
N LYS A 51 124.84 -93.91 59.73
CA LYS A 51 125.45 -92.97 60.74
C LYS A 51 126.34 -91.75 60.32
N ARG A 52 125.70 -90.57 60.39
CA ARG A 52 126.07 -89.30 61.10
C ARG A 52 127.38 -88.52 60.77
N ALA A 53 127.22 -87.28 60.27
CA ALA A 53 127.57 -86.00 60.97
C ALA A 53 127.32 -84.73 60.11
N ALA A 54 126.33 -83.88 60.44
CA ALA A 54 126.14 -82.52 59.84
C ALA A 54 125.14 -81.67 60.64
N VAL A 55 125.44 -80.39 60.93
CA VAL A 55 124.49 -79.41 61.57
C VAL A 55 124.71 -77.94 61.16
N CYS A 56 125.92 -77.39 61.30
CA CYS A 56 126.08 -75.95 61.59
C CYS A 56 125.88 -74.92 60.44
N LEU A 57 125.71 -75.33 59.17
CA LEU A 57 125.78 -74.39 58.04
C LEU A 57 124.46 -73.64 57.72
N GLY A 58 123.32 -74.10 58.25
CA GLY A 58 121.99 -73.70 57.73
C GLY A 58 121.45 -72.32 58.15
N LEU A 59 121.98 -71.72 59.22
CA LEU A 59 121.32 -70.57 59.87
C LEU A 59 121.55 -69.20 59.19
N LEU A 60 122.62 -69.04 58.43
CA LEU A 60 123.04 -67.72 57.92
C LEU A 60 122.22 -67.21 56.72
N CYS A 61 121.76 -68.12 55.84
CA CYS A 61 121.02 -67.74 54.63
C CYS A 61 119.60 -67.20 54.92
N ALA A 62 119.01 -67.51 56.08
CA ALA A 62 117.63 -67.16 56.40
C ALA A 62 117.42 -65.64 56.64
N LEU A 63 118.46 -64.92 57.11
CA LEU A 63 118.33 -63.53 57.56
C LEU A 63 118.47 -62.48 56.46
N LEU A 64 119.08 -62.82 55.31
CA LEU A 64 119.23 -61.87 54.19
C LEU A 64 117.97 -61.77 53.33
N LEU A 65 117.23 -62.87 53.18
CA LEU A 65 116.02 -62.94 52.35
C LEU A 65 114.82 -62.17 52.96
N SER A 66 114.76 -62.04 54.29
CA SER A 66 113.69 -61.30 54.98
C SER A 66 113.82 -59.77 54.85
N ALA A 67 115.04 -59.23 54.75
CA ALA A 67 115.26 -57.79 54.64
C ALA A 67 114.83 -57.23 53.27
N ILE A 68 115.17 -57.95 52.19
CA ILE A 68 114.86 -57.52 50.80
C ILE A 68 113.34 -57.62 50.54
N THR A 69 112.69 -58.69 51.03
CA THR A 69 111.25 -58.88 50.88
C THR A 69 110.42 -57.84 51.64
N LEU A 70 110.89 -57.35 52.79
CA LEU A 70 110.23 -56.26 53.52
C LEU A 70 110.30 -54.91 52.79
N LEU A 71 111.43 -54.63 52.13
CA LEU A 71 111.64 -53.37 51.39
C LEU A 71 110.86 -53.32 50.07
N SER A 72 110.77 -54.43 49.33
CA SER A 72 109.96 -54.49 48.12
C SER A 72 108.47 -54.38 48.43
N PHE A 73 108.00 -55.06 49.49
CA PHE A 73 106.61 -54.96 49.99
C PHE A 73 106.24 -53.50 50.30
N LYS A 74 107.04 -52.79 51.09
CA LYS A 74 106.76 -51.41 51.52
C LYS A 74 106.78 -50.39 50.38
N MET A 75 107.56 -50.63 49.31
CA MET A 75 107.55 -49.78 48.11
C MET A 75 106.36 -50.07 47.18
N MET A 76 105.83 -51.30 47.20
CA MET A 76 104.61 -51.66 46.49
C MET A 76 103.38 -51.06 47.17
N GLU A 77 103.36 -51.07 48.50
CA GLU A 77 102.32 -50.49 49.37
C GLU A 77 102.14 -48.97 49.16
N THR A 78 103.23 -48.19 49.04
CA THR A 78 103.13 -46.74 48.80
C THR A 78 102.64 -46.39 47.39
N LYS A 79 102.97 -47.20 46.37
CA LYS A 79 102.44 -47.03 45.01
C LYS A 79 100.96 -47.41 44.91
N GLN A 80 100.54 -48.48 45.59
CA GLN A 80 99.12 -48.83 45.75
C GLN A 80 98.35 -47.64 46.36
N LEU A 81 98.85 -47.07 47.47
CA LEU A 81 98.21 -45.95 48.15
C LEU A 81 98.10 -44.68 47.28
N GLN A 82 99.19 -44.26 46.61
CA GLN A 82 99.16 -43.08 45.73
C GLN A 82 98.25 -43.25 44.50
N THR A 83 98.13 -44.48 43.99
CA THR A 83 97.21 -44.78 42.88
C THR A 83 95.77 -44.69 43.38
N SER A 84 95.47 -45.31 44.53
CA SER A 84 94.15 -45.28 45.17
C SER A 84 93.70 -43.87 45.56
N ASP A 85 94.57 -43.02 46.11
CA ASP A 85 94.21 -41.62 46.42
C ASP A 85 93.93 -40.79 45.16
N LYS A 86 94.63 -41.06 44.05
CA LYS A 86 94.38 -40.41 42.76
C LYS A 86 93.06 -40.87 42.14
N GLU A 87 92.78 -42.17 42.15
CA GLU A 87 91.51 -42.76 41.72
C GLU A 87 90.34 -42.23 42.57
N LYS A 88 90.54 -42.10 43.88
CA LYS A 88 89.56 -41.55 44.83
C LYS A 88 89.29 -40.07 44.60
N LEU A 89 90.31 -39.26 44.33
CA LEU A 89 90.12 -37.85 43.93
C LEU A 89 89.42 -37.73 42.56
N GLN A 90 89.71 -38.62 41.63
CA GLN A 90 89.04 -38.66 40.32
C GLN A 90 87.58 -39.09 40.44
N MET A 91 87.27 -40.09 41.28
CA MET A 91 85.89 -40.48 41.63
C MET A 91 85.15 -39.36 42.37
N GLN A 92 85.79 -38.66 43.30
CA GLN A 92 85.19 -37.53 44.00
C GLN A 92 84.85 -36.38 43.03
N SER A 93 85.79 -36.02 42.15
CA SER A 93 85.55 -35.02 41.09
C SER A 93 84.40 -35.43 40.16
N GLY A 94 84.33 -36.72 39.78
CA GLY A 94 83.22 -37.26 39.00
C GLY A 94 81.88 -37.21 39.74
N TYR A 95 81.87 -37.53 41.04
CA TYR A 95 80.68 -37.45 41.90
C TYR A 95 80.19 -36.01 42.08
N ASP A 96 81.10 -35.06 42.28
CA ASP A 96 80.79 -33.65 42.45
C ASP A 96 80.29 -33.04 41.13
N ASN A 97 80.89 -33.38 39.99
CA ASN A 97 80.40 -33.00 38.66
C ASN A 97 79.01 -33.58 38.37
N MET A 98 78.81 -34.88 38.57
CA MET A 98 77.51 -35.54 38.41
C MET A 98 76.44 -34.95 39.36
N THR A 99 76.84 -34.47 40.54
CA THR A 99 75.98 -33.74 41.48
C THR A 99 75.62 -32.33 40.97
N ILE A 100 76.52 -31.65 40.25
CA ILE A 100 76.25 -30.37 39.58
C ILE A 100 75.29 -30.58 38.40
N GLU A 101 75.55 -31.55 37.53
CA GLU A 101 74.71 -31.90 36.39
C GLU A 101 73.30 -32.31 36.84
N TYR A 102 73.17 -33.14 37.89
CA TYR A 102 71.88 -33.49 38.48
C TYR A 102 71.10 -32.25 38.96
N LYS A 103 71.77 -31.30 39.63
CA LYS A 103 71.15 -30.04 40.08
C LYS A 103 70.73 -29.16 38.90
N GLN A 104 71.55 -29.05 37.86
CA GLN A 104 71.19 -28.33 36.63
C GLN A 104 69.98 -28.97 35.94
N LEU A 105 69.98 -30.29 35.77
CA LEU A 105 68.86 -31.03 35.20
C LEU A 105 67.58 -30.86 36.03
N GLN A 106 67.67 -30.82 37.36
CA GLN A 106 66.55 -30.59 38.26
C GLN A 106 66.00 -29.15 38.17
N ILE A 107 66.86 -28.14 37.97
CA ILE A 107 66.45 -26.75 37.69
C ILE A 107 65.72 -26.70 36.33
N THR A 108 66.33 -27.25 35.28
CA THR A 108 65.76 -27.29 33.92
C THR A 108 64.42 -28.01 33.87
N TYR A 109 64.27 -29.13 34.60
CA TYR A 109 63.01 -29.85 34.77
C TYR A 109 61.94 -28.98 35.44
N ASN A 110 62.28 -28.25 36.51
CA ASN A 110 61.33 -27.37 37.19
C ASN A 110 60.92 -26.16 36.32
N ASN A 111 61.83 -25.64 35.50
CA ASN A 111 61.54 -24.58 34.52
C ASN A 111 60.57 -25.10 33.44
N LEU A 112 60.90 -26.23 32.77
CA LEU A 112 60.03 -26.88 31.78
C LEU A 112 58.64 -27.25 32.35
N LYS A 113 58.58 -27.67 33.61
CA LYS A 113 57.32 -27.93 34.32
C LYS A 113 56.49 -26.66 34.51
N THR A 114 57.15 -25.53 34.79
CA THR A 114 56.52 -24.21 34.93
C THR A 114 56.03 -23.67 33.59
N GLU A 115 56.86 -23.73 32.55
CA GLU A 115 56.49 -23.36 31.16
C GLU A 115 55.33 -24.20 30.65
N LYS A 116 55.33 -25.51 30.89
CA LYS A 116 54.21 -26.40 30.56
C LYS A 116 52.92 -25.97 31.25
N SER A 117 52.98 -25.60 32.53
CA SER A 117 51.81 -25.06 33.25
C SER A 117 51.33 -23.73 32.67
N GLN A 118 52.24 -22.83 32.28
CA GLN A 118 51.90 -21.56 31.63
C GLN A 118 51.25 -21.77 30.25
N LEU A 119 51.79 -22.68 29.42
CA LEU A 119 51.18 -23.08 28.15
C LEU A 119 49.78 -23.69 28.36
N GLN A 120 49.60 -24.54 29.37
CA GLN A 120 48.31 -25.15 29.73
C GLN A 120 47.26 -24.06 30.06
N THR A 121 47.65 -23.03 30.82
CA THR A 121 46.80 -21.86 31.13
C THR A 121 46.50 -21.03 29.89
N SER A 122 47.51 -20.73 29.06
CA SER A 122 47.35 -19.98 27.81
C SER A 122 46.37 -20.67 26.85
N TYR A 123 46.55 -21.98 26.62
CA TYR A 123 45.67 -22.81 25.80
C TYR A 123 44.23 -22.82 26.34
N SER A 124 44.06 -22.91 27.66
CA SER A 124 42.76 -22.87 28.33
C SER A 124 42.05 -21.51 28.20
N ASN A 125 42.81 -20.41 28.14
CA ASN A 125 42.27 -19.08 27.89
C ASN A 125 41.86 -18.90 26.42
N LEU A 126 42.74 -19.25 25.48
CA LEU A 126 42.46 -19.17 24.03
C LEU A 126 41.26 -20.05 23.61
N SER A 127 41.10 -21.22 24.25
CA SER A 127 39.91 -22.08 24.07
C SER A 127 38.61 -21.40 24.53
N ARG A 128 38.67 -20.65 25.64
CA ARG A 128 37.53 -19.88 26.16
C ARG A 128 37.16 -18.70 25.26
N GLU A 129 38.16 -17.97 24.77
CA GLU A 129 37.97 -16.88 23.80
C GLU A 129 37.36 -17.38 22.49
N LYS A 130 37.83 -18.54 21.98
CA LYS A 130 37.23 -19.19 20.81
C LYS A 130 35.74 -19.53 21.02
N LEU A 131 35.36 -20.03 22.19
CA LEU A 131 33.95 -20.31 22.52
C LEU A 131 33.10 -19.02 22.64
N GLN A 132 33.67 -17.94 23.16
CA GLN A 132 33.00 -16.62 23.20
C GLN A 132 32.81 -16.02 21.81
N LEU A 133 33.84 -16.09 20.95
CA LEU A 133 33.77 -15.68 19.54
C LEU A 133 32.73 -16.48 18.75
N GLN A 134 32.67 -17.80 18.93
CA GLN A 134 31.64 -18.65 18.33
C GLN A 134 30.23 -18.22 18.78
N SER A 135 30.02 -18.05 20.09
CA SER A 135 28.73 -17.62 20.65
C SER A 135 28.29 -16.24 20.13
N SER A 136 29.24 -15.33 19.91
CA SER A 136 29.01 -14.01 19.31
C SER A 136 28.65 -14.10 17.82
N TYR A 137 29.36 -14.95 17.06
CA TYR A 137 29.09 -15.19 15.63
C TYR A 137 27.70 -15.80 15.40
N ASP A 138 27.30 -16.78 16.21
CA ASP A 138 25.99 -17.42 16.11
C ASP A 138 24.86 -16.45 16.49
N SER A 139 25.10 -15.57 17.49
CA SER A 139 24.18 -14.48 17.86
C SER A 139 24.03 -13.46 16.73
N LEU A 140 25.13 -13.02 16.11
CA LEU A 140 25.12 -12.06 15.01
C LEU A 140 24.43 -12.62 13.76
N ASN A 141 24.59 -13.92 13.46
CA ASN A 141 23.85 -14.56 12.38
C ASN A 141 22.34 -14.64 12.64
N LYS A 142 21.93 -14.83 13.91
CA LYS A 142 20.52 -14.78 14.32
C LYS A 142 19.93 -13.37 14.24
N GLU A 143 20.72 -12.34 14.52
CA GLU A 143 20.31 -10.95 14.29
C GLU A 143 20.19 -10.64 12.80
N LYS A 144 21.18 -11.06 11.99
CA LYS A 144 21.19 -10.88 10.53
C LYS A 144 19.96 -11.51 9.86
N SER A 145 19.58 -12.74 10.22
CA SER A 145 18.37 -13.37 9.69
C SER A 145 17.09 -12.67 10.17
N GLY A 146 17.04 -12.22 11.42
CA GLY A 146 15.95 -11.38 11.94
C GLY A 146 15.82 -10.02 11.24
N LEU A 147 16.92 -9.41 10.80
CA LEU A 147 16.93 -8.20 9.98
C LEU A 147 16.46 -8.47 8.55
N GLN A 148 16.88 -9.59 7.95
CA GLN A 148 16.40 -10.05 6.64
C GLN A 148 14.86 -10.15 6.63
N THR A 149 14.27 -10.90 7.57
CA THR A 149 12.80 -11.06 7.68
C THR A 149 12.06 -9.73 7.94
N ARG A 150 12.68 -8.76 8.63
CA ARG A 150 12.10 -7.40 8.78
C ARG A 150 12.12 -6.63 7.46
N ASN A 151 13.22 -6.70 6.72
CA ASN A 151 13.36 -6.06 5.41
C ASN A 151 12.33 -6.62 4.41
N ASP A 152 12.24 -7.94 4.29
CA ASP A 152 11.39 -8.60 3.30
C ASP A 152 9.90 -8.28 3.57
N ARG A 153 9.50 -8.26 4.85
CA ARG A 153 8.18 -7.78 5.28
C ARG A 153 7.95 -6.29 4.96
N CYS A 154 8.93 -5.41 5.22
CA CYS A 154 8.83 -3.99 4.87
C CYS A 154 8.66 -3.77 3.34
N THR A 155 9.33 -4.58 2.50
CA THR A 155 9.13 -4.52 1.04
C THR A 155 7.73 -5.00 0.61
N THR A 156 7.15 -5.96 1.34
CA THR A 156 5.78 -6.44 1.14
C THR A 156 4.77 -5.37 1.53
N GLU A 157 4.91 -4.80 2.73
CA GLU A 157 4.08 -3.69 3.25
C GLU A 157 4.11 -2.50 2.27
N LYS A 158 5.29 -2.08 1.80
CA LYS A 158 5.45 -1.02 0.79
C LYS A 158 4.70 -1.31 -0.52
N SER A 159 4.70 -2.56 -0.98
CA SER A 159 4.04 -2.97 -2.23
C SER A 159 2.51 -2.96 -2.10
N SER A 160 1.98 -3.38 -0.95
CA SER A 160 0.55 -3.27 -0.62
C SER A 160 0.09 -1.81 -0.53
N LEU A 161 0.86 -0.96 0.16
CA LEU A 161 0.59 0.48 0.26
C LEU A 161 0.57 1.15 -1.11
N GLN A 162 1.55 0.86 -1.99
CA GLN A 162 1.58 1.38 -3.36
C GLN A 162 0.35 0.96 -4.17
N THR A 163 -0.07 -0.30 -4.06
CA THR A 163 -1.25 -0.83 -4.76
C THR A 163 -2.53 -0.11 -4.32
N SER A 164 -2.70 0.09 -3.01
CA SER A 164 -3.83 0.82 -2.45
C SER A 164 -3.84 2.30 -2.87
N CYS A 165 -2.69 3.00 -2.84
CA CYS A 165 -2.57 4.37 -3.37
C CYS A 165 -2.98 4.49 -4.85
N ASN A 166 -2.68 3.49 -5.69
CA ASN A 166 -3.08 3.49 -7.10
C ASN A 166 -4.62 3.35 -7.23
N ASN A 167 -5.23 2.47 -6.43
CA ASN A 167 -6.68 2.29 -6.40
C ASN A 167 -7.41 3.57 -5.94
N LEU A 168 -6.90 4.24 -4.90
CA LEU A 168 -7.50 5.46 -4.35
C LEU A 168 -7.32 6.69 -5.27
N ASN A 169 -6.22 6.77 -6.03
CA ASN A 169 -6.12 7.76 -7.11
C ASN A 169 -7.12 7.48 -8.25
N THR A 170 -7.39 6.20 -8.54
CA THR A 170 -8.40 5.81 -9.54
C THR A 170 -9.81 6.17 -9.07
N GLU A 171 -10.18 5.88 -7.82
CA GLU A 171 -11.47 6.31 -7.25
C GLU A 171 -11.59 7.84 -7.21
N LYS A 172 -10.53 8.55 -6.81
CA LYS A 172 -10.50 10.02 -6.81
C LYS A 172 -10.76 10.60 -8.22
N SER A 173 -10.17 10.02 -9.26
CA SER A 173 -10.47 10.42 -10.65
C SER A 173 -11.94 10.21 -10.96
N GLN A 174 -12.48 9.01 -10.69
CA GLN A 174 -13.89 8.69 -10.96
C GLN A 174 -14.87 9.59 -10.18
N LEU A 175 -14.51 10.07 -8.99
CA LEU A 175 -15.31 11.04 -8.23
C LEU A 175 -15.23 12.44 -8.84
N GLN A 176 -14.07 12.86 -9.34
CA GLN A 176 -13.90 14.12 -10.07
C GLN A 176 -14.69 14.10 -11.39
N ASP A 177 -14.56 13.03 -12.18
CA ASP A 177 -15.29 12.85 -13.44
C ASP A 177 -16.82 12.92 -13.23
N LYS A 178 -17.33 12.34 -12.14
CA LYS A 178 -18.74 12.44 -11.72
C LYS A 178 -19.13 13.87 -11.31
N PHE A 179 -18.28 14.56 -10.56
CA PHE A 179 -18.52 15.95 -10.14
C PHE A 179 -18.62 16.90 -11.34
N ASP A 180 -17.70 16.78 -12.29
CA ASP A 180 -17.67 17.62 -13.50
C ASP A 180 -18.82 17.27 -14.46
N THR A 181 -19.20 15.99 -14.55
CA THR A 181 -20.40 15.56 -15.28
C THR A 181 -21.68 16.18 -14.70
N MET A 182 -21.84 16.18 -13.37
CA MET A 182 -22.99 16.82 -12.71
C MET A 182 -22.97 18.35 -12.85
N ALA A 183 -21.80 18.98 -12.88
CA ALA A 183 -21.69 20.40 -13.17
C ALA A 183 -22.18 20.73 -14.60
N ALA A 184 -21.75 19.96 -15.60
CA ALA A 184 -22.22 20.11 -16.97
C ALA A 184 -23.73 19.86 -17.13
N GLU A 185 -24.30 18.87 -16.44
CA GLU A 185 -25.76 18.65 -16.46
C GLU A 185 -26.53 19.80 -15.79
N LYS A 186 -26.02 20.32 -14.67
CA LYS A 186 -26.61 21.48 -13.98
C LYS A 186 -26.68 22.70 -14.91
N ASP A 187 -25.58 23.07 -15.55
CA ASP A 187 -25.52 24.25 -16.42
C ASP A 187 -26.42 24.08 -17.66
N LYS A 188 -26.47 22.86 -18.21
CA LYS A 188 -27.35 22.47 -19.31
C LYS A 188 -28.84 22.61 -18.95
N LEU A 189 -29.24 22.11 -17.77
CA LEU A 189 -30.61 22.27 -17.26
C LEU A 189 -30.93 23.73 -16.91
N GLN A 190 -29.95 24.51 -16.44
CA GLN A 190 -30.14 25.92 -16.13
C GLN A 190 -30.39 26.71 -17.42
N LYS A 191 -29.63 26.41 -18.49
CA LYS A 191 -29.88 26.95 -19.83
C LYS A 191 -31.23 26.53 -20.40
N ARG A 192 -31.77 25.35 -20.05
CA ARG A 192 -33.15 24.95 -20.39
C ARG A 192 -34.17 25.89 -19.76
N MET A 193 -34.14 26.07 -18.44
CA MET A 193 -35.06 26.98 -17.74
C MET A 193 -34.99 28.42 -18.26
N GLU A 194 -33.78 28.89 -18.57
CA GLU A 194 -33.57 30.25 -19.07
C GLU A 194 -34.06 30.47 -20.51
N ILE A 195 -34.25 29.42 -21.29
CA ILE A 195 -34.79 29.50 -22.66
C ILE A 195 -36.28 29.19 -22.70
N THR A 196 -36.76 28.14 -22.03
CA THR A 196 -38.18 27.72 -22.08
C THR A 196 -39.12 28.73 -21.44
N LYS A 197 -38.63 29.65 -20.60
CA LYS A 197 -39.42 30.81 -20.11
C LYS A 197 -39.85 31.79 -21.21
N TYR A 198 -39.31 31.67 -22.42
CA TYR A 198 -39.73 32.41 -23.62
C TYR A 198 -40.59 31.56 -24.57
N ALA A 199 -41.16 30.44 -24.09
CA ALA A 199 -42.09 29.63 -24.87
C ALA A 199 -43.26 30.45 -25.41
N VAL A 200 -43.53 30.35 -26.71
CA VAL A 200 -44.67 30.97 -27.39
C VAL A 200 -45.55 29.90 -28.02
N ASP A 201 -46.87 30.12 -28.01
CA ASP A 201 -47.81 29.21 -28.64
C ASP A 201 -47.95 29.52 -30.14
N VAL A 202 -47.24 28.75 -30.98
CA VAL A 202 -47.22 28.98 -32.43
C VAL A 202 -48.39 28.26 -33.10
N THR A 203 -49.03 28.91 -34.06
CA THR A 203 -49.95 28.32 -35.04
C THR A 203 -49.46 28.64 -36.45
N LEU A 204 -49.89 27.88 -37.46
CA LEU A 204 -49.48 28.02 -38.85
C LEU A 204 -50.40 28.98 -39.65
N ASP A 205 -49.86 29.75 -40.60
CA ASP A 205 -50.62 30.66 -41.49
C ASP A 205 -51.06 29.95 -42.80
N PRO A 206 -52.37 29.64 -42.98
CA PRO A 206 -52.89 28.97 -44.18
C PRO A 206 -52.76 29.79 -45.48
N ASP A 207 -52.62 31.12 -45.39
CA ASP A 207 -52.36 31.94 -46.57
C ASP A 207 -50.96 31.68 -47.14
N THR A 208 -50.01 31.26 -46.29
CA THR A 208 -48.61 31.02 -46.68
C THR A 208 -48.36 29.60 -47.17
N ALA A 209 -49.12 28.63 -46.67
CA ALA A 209 -48.90 27.21 -46.93
C ALA A 209 -48.94 26.86 -48.43
N GLU A 210 -47.91 26.18 -48.90
CA GLU A 210 -47.88 25.61 -50.26
C GLU A 210 -49.06 24.64 -50.49
N ASN A 211 -49.53 24.54 -51.74
CA ASN A 211 -50.80 23.93 -52.10
C ASN A 211 -50.87 22.40 -51.88
N ASN A 212 -49.74 21.71 -51.71
CA ASN A 212 -49.65 20.29 -51.37
C ASN A 212 -49.51 20.05 -49.85
N LEU A 213 -49.75 21.07 -49.01
CA LEU A 213 -49.77 20.95 -47.56
C LEU A 213 -51.19 20.83 -46.99
N ILE A 214 -51.36 19.91 -46.04
CA ILE A 214 -52.54 19.85 -45.17
C ILE A 214 -52.15 20.32 -43.77
N LEU A 215 -52.91 21.30 -43.27
CA LEU A 215 -52.84 21.80 -41.89
C LEU A 215 -53.94 21.17 -41.03
N SER A 216 -53.70 20.98 -39.74
CA SER A 216 -54.75 20.61 -38.78
C SER A 216 -55.63 21.80 -38.39
N ALA A 217 -56.84 21.53 -37.90
CA ALA A 217 -57.83 22.56 -37.54
C ALA A 217 -57.41 23.47 -36.36
N ASP A 218 -56.48 23.02 -35.52
CA ASP A 218 -55.85 23.80 -34.43
C ASP A 218 -54.62 24.61 -34.91
N GLY A 219 -54.23 24.47 -36.19
CA GLY A 219 -53.04 25.10 -36.77
C GLY A 219 -51.72 24.58 -36.21
N LYS A 220 -51.68 23.43 -35.54
CA LYS A 220 -50.46 22.87 -34.90
C LYS A 220 -49.70 21.87 -35.77
N GLN A 221 -50.35 21.19 -36.70
CA GLN A 221 -49.75 20.12 -37.49
C GLN A 221 -49.66 20.49 -38.97
N VAL A 222 -48.61 20.03 -39.65
CA VAL A 222 -48.48 20.12 -41.11
C VAL A 222 -47.85 18.88 -41.72
N ARG A 223 -48.43 18.39 -42.82
CA ARG A 223 -47.91 17.27 -43.62
C ARG A 223 -48.09 17.52 -45.11
N HIS A 224 -47.21 16.93 -45.91
CA HIS A 224 -47.35 16.88 -47.37
C HIS A 224 -48.44 15.87 -47.78
N VAL A 225 -49.05 16.10 -48.94
CA VAL A 225 -49.86 15.14 -49.69
C VAL A 225 -49.51 15.23 -51.16
N ASP A 226 -49.61 14.12 -51.87
CA ASP A 226 -49.17 14.04 -53.27
C ASP A 226 -50.23 14.55 -54.27
N SER A 227 -51.28 15.21 -53.76
CA SER A 227 -52.38 15.85 -54.51
C SER A 227 -52.68 17.25 -53.94
N PRO A 228 -52.73 18.30 -54.77
CA PRO A 228 -52.93 19.68 -54.31
C PRO A 228 -54.33 19.91 -53.75
N GLN A 229 -54.42 20.80 -52.76
CA GLN A 229 -55.66 21.19 -52.08
C GLN A 229 -56.53 22.18 -52.87
N ASN A 230 -56.08 22.59 -54.07
CA ASN A 230 -56.75 23.56 -54.96
C ASN A 230 -57.12 24.89 -54.26
N LEU A 231 -56.26 25.34 -53.34
CA LEU A 231 -56.44 26.61 -52.64
C LEU A 231 -56.18 27.79 -53.58
N PRO A 232 -56.88 28.94 -53.42
CA PRO A 232 -56.58 30.15 -54.19
C PRO A 232 -55.13 30.59 -54.03
N ASP A 233 -54.48 30.93 -55.13
CA ASP A 233 -53.16 31.56 -55.07
C ASP A 233 -53.26 32.98 -54.51
N ASN A 234 -52.21 33.39 -53.79
CA ASN A 234 -52.08 34.74 -53.26
C ASN A 234 -50.59 35.09 -53.03
N PRO A 235 -50.20 36.38 -52.92
CA PRO A 235 -48.80 36.78 -52.81
C PRO A 235 -48.04 36.25 -51.58
N LYS A 236 -48.74 35.83 -50.51
CA LYS A 236 -48.12 35.19 -49.34
C LYS A 236 -47.79 33.71 -49.56
N ARG A 237 -48.46 33.02 -50.50
CA ARG A 237 -48.41 31.56 -50.68
C ARG A 237 -47.11 31.11 -51.32
N PHE A 238 -46.42 30.16 -50.68
CA PHE A 238 -45.25 29.51 -51.27
C PHE A 238 -45.63 28.63 -52.46
N ASP A 239 -44.80 28.69 -53.52
CA ASP A 239 -44.94 27.90 -54.74
C ASP A 239 -43.59 27.88 -55.47
N PRO A 240 -42.94 26.73 -55.73
CA PRO A 240 -43.35 25.35 -55.44
C PRO A 240 -42.78 24.81 -54.11
N ILE A 241 -42.35 25.69 -53.19
CA ILE A 241 -41.57 25.30 -52.01
C ILE A 241 -42.50 24.75 -50.94
N ILE A 242 -42.40 23.45 -50.63
CA ILE A 242 -43.21 22.71 -49.65
C ILE A 242 -42.93 23.23 -48.23
N CYS A 243 -43.48 24.39 -47.86
CA CYS A 243 -43.33 25.02 -46.56
C CYS A 243 -44.51 25.96 -46.20
N VAL A 244 -44.51 26.38 -44.94
CA VAL A 244 -45.53 27.24 -44.31
C VAL A 244 -44.85 28.08 -43.21
N LEU A 245 -45.36 29.30 -42.97
CA LEU A 245 -44.92 30.14 -41.86
C LEU A 245 -45.81 29.99 -40.62
N GLY A 246 -45.27 30.35 -39.46
CA GLY A 246 -46.09 30.67 -38.28
C GLY A 246 -46.94 31.92 -38.49
N MET A 247 -48.11 31.98 -37.85
CA MET A 247 -49.06 33.10 -37.91
C MET A 247 -48.51 34.37 -37.24
N GLN A 248 -47.79 34.21 -36.12
CA GLN A 248 -47.24 35.34 -35.37
C GLN A 248 -45.77 35.58 -35.72
N GLY A 249 -45.51 36.70 -36.41
CA GLY A 249 -44.16 37.21 -36.62
C GLY A 249 -43.71 38.19 -35.53
N PHE A 250 -42.41 38.24 -35.26
CA PHE A 250 -41.78 38.98 -34.17
C PHE A 250 -40.78 40.02 -34.70
N THR A 251 -40.77 41.22 -34.12
CA THR A 251 -39.86 42.34 -34.49
C THR A 251 -38.84 42.70 -33.40
N SER A 252 -38.90 42.02 -32.24
CA SER A 252 -38.03 42.26 -31.09
C SER A 252 -38.17 41.14 -30.06
N GLY A 253 -37.33 41.16 -29.02
CA GLY A 253 -37.45 40.26 -27.86
C GLY A 253 -36.87 38.87 -28.09
N ARG A 254 -37.45 37.88 -27.39
CA ARG A 254 -37.04 36.48 -27.39
C ARG A 254 -38.27 35.58 -27.52
N PHE A 255 -38.13 34.47 -28.25
CA PHE A 255 -39.15 33.43 -28.30
C PHE A 255 -38.55 32.03 -28.45
N TYR A 256 -39.30 31.02 -28.01
CA TYR A 256 -38.95 29.62 -28.07
C TYR A 256 -40.16 28.78 -28.48
N TYR A 257 -39.96 27.75 -29.31
CA TYR A 257 -40.99 26.76 -29.63
C TYR A 257 -40.38 25.38 -29.88
N GLU A 258 -41.18 24.33 -29.68
CA GLU A 258 -40.80 22.93 -29.89
C GLU A 258 -41.60 22.35 -31.06
N VAL A 259 -40.96 21.50 -31.87
CA VAL A 259 -41.59 20.77 -32.97
C VAL A 259 -41.23 19.29 -32.86
N GLU A 260 -42.23 18.43 -32.77
CA GLU A 260 -42.06 16.99 -32.88
C GLU A 260 -41.81 16.59 -34.35
N VAL A 261 -40.82 15.73 -34.55
CA VAL A 261 -40.35 15.22 -35.84
C VAL A 261 -40.31 13.68 -35.89
N SER A 262 -40.93 13.02 -34.91
CA SER A 262 -41.03 11.57 -34.76
C SER A 262 -41.48 10.87 -36.04
N GLY A 263 -40.79 9.78 -36.39
CA GLY A 263 -41.06 9.00 -37.61
C GLY A 263 -40.71 9.67 -38.94
N LYS A 264 -40.25 10.93 -38.96
CA LYS A 264 -39.86 11.60 -40.22
C LYS A 264 -38.46 11.22 -40.69
N THR A 265 -38.29 11.21 -42.01
CA THR A 265 -37.02 10.97 -42.71
C THR A 265 -36.50 12.21 -43.42
N ALA A 266 -37.33 13.23 -43.62
CA ALA A 266 -36.92 14.55 -44.08
C ALA A 266 -37.80 15.67 -43.48
N TRP A 267 -37.18 16.80 -43.13
CA TRP A 267 -37.87 18.04 -42.73
C TRP A 267 -36.92 19.24 -42.77
N THR A 268 -37.44 20.46 -42.73
CA THR A 268 -36.65 21.69 -42.55
C THR A 268 -37.35 22.61 -41.56
N LEU A 269 -36.61 23.12 -40.56
CA LEU A 269 -37.14 23.91 -39.44
C LEU A 269 -36.25 25.13 -39.17
N GLY A 270 -36.85 26.23 -38.69
CA GLY A 270 -36.12 27.41 -38.23
C GLY A 270 -36.94 28.68 -38.36
N VAL A 271 -36.30 29.81 -38.66
CA VAL A 271 -36.99 31.09 -38.84
C VAL A 271 -36.62 31.77 -40.15
N ALA A 272 -37.53 32.60 -40.66
CA ALA A 272 -37.37 33.34 -41.91
C ALA A 272 -37.90 34.77 -41.77
N ARG A 273 -37.32 35.71 -42.52
CA ARG A 273 -37.75 37.12 -42.51
C ARG A 273 -39.00 37.38 -43.36
N GLU A 274 -39.67 38.51 -43.14
CA GLU A 274 -40.93 38.86 -43.80
C GLU A 274 -40.78 39.02 -45.33
N SER A 275 -39.69 39.64 -45.78
CA SER A 275 -39.40 39.97 -47.18
C SER A 275 -38.81 38.81 -48.01
N ILE A 276 -38.86 37.57 -47.54
CA ILE A 276 -38.39 36.41 -48.32
C ILE A 276 -39.14 36.28 -49.66
N ASN A 277 -38.44 35.84 -50.70
CA ASN A 277 -39.09 35.37 -51.91
C ASN A 277 -39.93 34.13 -51.60
N ARG A 278 -41.11 34.03 -52.21
CA ARG A 278 -42.06 32.92 -52.02
C ARG A 278 -42.41 32.18 -53.30
N LYS A 279 -41.97 32.68 -54.46
CA LYS A 279 -42.31 32.15 -55.79
C LYS A 279 -41.06 31.67 -56.54
N GLY A 280 -41.15 30.50 -57.16
CA GLY A 280 -40.06 29.88 -57.92
C GLY A 280 -38.92 29.35 -57.04
N SER A 281 -37.73 29.24 -57.61
CA SER A 281 -36.56 28.69 -56.91
C SER A 281 -36.05 29.63 -55.82
N VAL A 282 -35.81 29.09 -54.62
CA VAL A 282 -35.22 29.80 -53.49
C VAL A 282 -34.14 28.91 -52.86
N SER A 283 -32.97 29.50 -52.64
CA SER A 283 -31.91 28.88 -51.82
C SER A 283 -32.10 29.28 -50.36
N LEU A 284 -32.13 28.30 -49.46
CA LEU A 284 -32.25 28.54 -48.01
C LEU A 284 -30.86 28.87 -47.43
N GLY A 285 -30.75 30.04 -46.80
CA GLY A 285 -29.55 30.52 -46.12
C GLY A 285 -29.68 31.97 -45.63
N PRO A 286 -28.72 32.48 -44.83
CA PRO A 286 -28.86 33.75 -44.12
C PRO A 286 -28.88 34.96 -45.07
N SER A 287 -28.15 34.88 -46.18
CA SER A 287 -28.09 35.86 -47.26
C SER A 287 -29.45 36.08 -47.93
N ASN A 288 -30.29 35.04 -48.04
CA ASN A 288 -31.66 35.15 -48.54
C ASN A 288 -32.66 35.49 -47.41
N GLY A 289 -32.33 35.21 -46.16
CA GLY A 289 -33.13 35.54 -44.97
C GLY A 289 -33.75 34.35 -44.26
N TYR A 290 -33.12 33.18 -44.35
CA TYR A 290 -33.52 31.96 -43.66
C TYR A 290 -32.42 31.53 -42.69
N TRP A 291 -32.81 31.19 -41.47
CA TRP A 291 -31.94 30.63 -40.44
C TRP A 291 -32.56 29.30 -40.03
N THR A 292 -32.18 28.24 -40.74
CA THR A 292 -32.85 26.94 -40.73
C THR A 292 -31.86 25.78 -40.67
N ILE A 293 -32.33 24.65 -40.13
CA ILE A 293 -31.64 23.36 -40.19
C ILE A 293 -32.57 22.30 -40.79
N TRP A 294 -32.01 21.21 -41.30
CA TRP A 294 -32.78 20.12 -41.89
C TRP A 294 -32.33 18.72 -41.45
N LEU A 295 -33.24 17.77 -41.69
CA LEU A 295 -32.97 16.34 -41.84
C LEU A 295 -33.23 15.91 -43.29
N ARG A 296 -32.38 15.06 -43.88
CA ARG A 296 -32.63 14.31 -45.12
C ARG A 296 -32.17 12.85 -44.95
N ASN A 297 -32.59 11.97 -45.85
CA ASN A 297 -32.20 10.56 -45.96
C ASN A 297 -32.47 9.65 -44.74
N GLY A 298 -32.88 10.21 -43.59
CA GLY A 298 -33.20 9.51 -42.35
C GLY A 298 -32.35 9.98 -41.16
N ASP A 299 -31.10 10.35 -41.44
CA ASP A 299 -30.00 10.58 -40.49
C ASP A 299 -29.02 11.71 -40.88
N GLU A 300 -29.09 12.28 -42.09
CA GLU A 300 -28.26 13.43 -42.47
C GLU A 300 -28.83 14.74 -41.92
N TYR A 301 -28.06 15.46 -41.09
CA TYR A 301 -28.44 16.77 -40.55
C TYR A 301 -27.49 17.87 -41.02
N MET A 302 -28.05 19.03 -41.39
CA MET A 302 -27.27 20.19 -41.82
C MET A 302 -27.94 21.51 -41.41
N ALA A 303 -27.13 22.54 -41.13
CA ALA A 303 -27.57 23.92 -41.03
C ALA A 303 -27.38 24.66 -42.37
N HIS A 304 -28.41 25.40 -42.78
CA HIS A 304 -28.36 26.37 -43.88
C HIS A 304 -27.58 27.62 -43.45
N ALA A 305 -26.29 27.44 -43.19
CA ALA A 305 -25.30 28.48 -43.03
C ALA A 305 -24.62 28.80 -44.37
N ASP A 306 -23.74 29.81 -44.37
CA ASP A 306 -22.98 30.25 -45.54
C ASP A 306 -21.47 30.21 -45.20
N PRO A 307 -20.73 29.15 -45.59
CA PRO A 307 -21.21 27.90 -46.21
C PRO A 307 -21.99 27.01 -45.24
N SER A 308 -22.74 26.04 -45.78
CA SER A 308 -23.58 25.14 -44.98
C SER A 308 -22.78 24.18 -44.10
N VAL A 309 -23.28 23.87 -42.90
CA VAL A 309 -22.55 23.12 -41.87
C VAL A 309 -23.26 21.81 -41.55
N VAL A 310 -22.57 20.67 -41.73
CA VAL A 310 -23.06 19.34 -41.33
C VAL A 310 -23.10 19.22 -39.81
N LEU A 311 -24.18 18.64 -39.26
CA LEU A 311 -24.42 18.55 -37.82
C LEU A 311 -24.26 17.09 -37.33
N SER A 312 -23.14 16.80 -36.66
CA SER A 312 -22.87 15.48 -36.09
C SER A 312 -23.65 15.25 -34.78
N LEU A 313 -24.92 14.85 -34.89
CA LEU A 313 -25.73 14.47 -33.74
C LEU A 313 -25.35 13.04 -33.27
N LYS A 314 -25.27 12.82 -31.96
CA LYS A 314 -24.97 11.49 -31.39
C LYS A 314 -26.10 10.48 -31.60
N GLU A 315 -27.33 10.98 -31.61
CA GLU A 315 -28.58 10.23 -31.61
C GLU A 315 -29.63 11.06 -32.36
N LYS A 316 -30.68 10.41 -32.89
CA LYS A 316 -31.79 11.10 -33.55
C LYS A 316 -32.64 11.87 -32.52
N PRO A 317 -32.95 13.17 -32.75
CA PRO A 317 -33.94 13.89 -31.96
C PRO A 317 -35.35 13.47 -32.38
N GLU A 318 -36.24 13.27 -31.40
CA GLU A 318 -37.68 13.13 -31.65
C GLU A 318 -38.34 14.53 -31.68
N ARG A 319 -37.73 15.51 -31.02
CA ARG A 319 -38.20 16.89 -30.95
C ARG A 319 -37.09 17.91 -31.14
N VAL A 320 -37.36 18.93 -31.96
CA VAL A 320 -36.45 20.05 -32.23
C VAL A 320 -37.01 21.33 -31.60
N GLY A 321 -36.22 21.93 -30.71
CA GLY A 321 -36.49 23.22 -30.10
C GLY A 321 -35.77 24.34 -30.83
N VAL A 322 -36.48 25.41 -31.18
CA VAL A 322 -35.93 26.59 -31.86
C VAL A 322 -36.05 27.80 -30.94
N PHE A 323 -34.91 28.39 -30.59
CA PHE A 323 -34.82 29.61 -29.77
C PHE A 323 -34.31 30.78 -30.61
N VAL A 324 -34.92 31.94 -30.44
CA VAL A 324 -34.45 33.20 -31.02
C VAL A 324 -34.27 34.26 -29.94
N ASP A 325 -33.14 34.95 -29.98
CA ASP A 325 -32.95 36.26 -29.34
C ASP A 325 -32.71 37.31 -30.44
N TYR A 326 -33.74 38.13 -30.67
CA TYR A 326 -33.72 39.16 -31.71
C TYR A 326 -32.71 40.26 -31.37
N GLY A 327 -32.54 40.57 -30.08
CA GLY A 327 -31.62 41.62 -29.62
C GLY A 327 -30.16 41.19 -29.66
N ALA A 328 -29.87 39.92 -29.38
CA ALA A 328 -28.53 39.34 -29.45
C ALA A 328 -28.14 38.82 -30.86
N GLY A 329 -29.07 38.82 -31.82
CA GLY A 329 -28.84 38.30 -33.16
C GLY A 329 -28.58 36.79 -33.18
N LEU A 330 -29.40 36.02 -32.46
CA LEU A 330 -29.20 34.60 -32.20
C LEU A 330 -30.36 33.75 -32.72
N VAL A 331 -30.06 32.66 -33.44
CA VAL A 331 -31.02 31.57 -33.71
C VAL A 331 -30.36 30.26 -33.31
N SER A 332 -30.81 29.64 -32.22
CA SER A 332 -30.25 28.39 -31.69
C SER A 332 -31.23 27.23 -31.84
N PHE A 333 -30.70 26.06 -32.18
CA PHE A 333 -31.44 24.81 -32.36
C PHE A 333 -31.02 23.80 -31.31
N TYR A 334 -31.99 23.12 -30.71
CA TYR A 334 -31.78 22.13 -29.66
C TYR A 334 -32.51 20.82 -29.97
N ASP A 335 -31.85 19.70 -29.70
CA ASP A 335 -32.52 18.45 -29.35
C ASP A 335 -33.27 18.75 -28.05
N ALA A 336 -34.60 18.89 -28.12
CA ALA A 336 -35.39 19.43 -27.02
C ALA A 336 -35.64 18.40 -25.91
N ASP A 337 -35.61 17.12 -26.26
CA ASP A 337 -35.82 16.01 -25.33
C ASP A 337 -34.59 15.88 -24.41
N ARG A 338 -33.38 15.87 -24.99
CA ARG A 338 -32.11 15.74 -24.24
C ARG A 338 -31.43 17.07 -23.91
N TRP A 339 -31.92 18.20 -24.43
CA TRP A 339 -31.35 19.55 -24.34
C TRP A 339 -29.92 19.74 -24.89
N ASN A 340 -29.55 19.02 -25.95
CA ASN A 340 -28.27 19.23 -26.63
C ASN A 340 -28.38 20.36 -27.66
N LEU A 341 -27.40 21.27 -27.73
CA LEU A 341 -27.35 22.26 -28.81
C LEU A 341 -26.98 21.55 -30.12
N MET A 342 -27.83 21.66 -31.14
CA MET A 342 -27.58 21.12 -32.49
C MET A 342 -26.76 22.11 -33.33
N TYR A 343 -27.17 23.39 -33.32
CA TYR A 343 -26.51 24.47 -34.06
C TYR A 343 -26.90 25.83 -33.47
N SER A 344 -26.12 26.88 -33.75
CA SER A 344 -26.58 28.25 -33.54
C SER A 344 -26.00 29.21 -34.57
N PHE A 345 -26.89 29.94 -35.26
CA PHE A 345 -26.54 31.17 -35.93
C PHE A 345 -26.27 32.26 -34.88
N GLN A 346 -25.28 33.11 -35.13
CA GLN A 346 -24.84 34.20 -34.24
C GLN A 346 -24.56 35.45 -35.09
N GLY A 347 -24.61 36.65 -34.48
CA GLY A 347 -24.35 37.91 -35.18
C GLY A 347 -25.42 38.31 -36.20
N VAL A 348 -26.63 37.73 -36.10
CA VAL A 348 -27.72 37.96 -37.05
C VAL A 348 -28.31 39.36 -36.89
N SER A 349 -28.06 40.24 -37.87
CA SER A 349 -28.66 41.58 -37.91
C SER A 349 -30.11 41.52 -38.43
N PHE A 350 -31.04 41.18 -37.54
CA PHE A 350 -32.48 41.29 -37.84
C PHE A 350 -32.89 42.75 -37.99
N LYS A 351 -33.64 43.06 -39.07
CA LYS A 351 -34.06 44.44 -39.44
C LYS A 351 -35.55 44.56 -39.76
N GLU A 352 -36.27 43.46 -39.69
CA GLU A 352 -37.65 43.29 -40.15
C GLU A 352 -38.30 42.14 -39.35
N LYS A 353 -39.62 41.95 -39.50
CA LYS A 353 -40.34 40.90 -38.79
C LYS A 353 -39.82 39.51 -39.20
N ILE A 354 -39.64 38.62 -38.23
CA ILE A 354 -39.27 37.22 -38.45
C ILE A 354 -40.40 36.29 -38.03
N TYR A 355 -40.58 35.22 -38.80
CA TYR A 355 -41.60 34.20 -38.64
C TYR A 355 -40.97 32.83 -38.45
N GLN A 356 -41.66 31.92 -37.76
CA GLN A 356 -41.27 30.51 -37.71
C GLN A 356 -41.48 29.88 -39.08
N PHE A 357 -40.58 28.99 -39.49
CA PHE A 357 -40.53 28.35 -40.79
C PHE A 357 -40.59 26.83 -40.62
N PHE A 358 -41.53 26.20 -41.33
CA PHE A 358 -41.76 24.76 -41.26
C PHE A 358 -41.86 24.17 -42.67
N SER A 359 -41.12 23.09 -42.92
CA SER A 359 -41.24 22.27 -44.13
C SER A 359 -41.30 20.79 -43.74
N PRO A 360 -42.43 20.10 -43.93
CA PRO A 360 -42.51 18.66 -43.68
C PRO A 360 -41.72 17.84 -44.72
N SER A 361 -41.24 18.48 -45.80
CA SER A 361 -40.64 17.85 -46.99
C SER A 361 -41.60 16.87 -47.72
N PRO A 362 -41.25 16.36 -48.91
CA PRO A 362 -42.10 15.41 -49.64
C PRO A 362 -42.45 14.15 -48.83
N ASN A 363 -43.52 13.46 -49.25
CA ASN A 363 -44.01 12.24 -48.59
C ASN A 363 -43.08 11.01 -48.82
N TYR A 364 -42.36 10.97 -49.95
CA TYR A 364 -41.46 9.88 -50.36
C TYR A 364 -42.12 8.49 -50.25
N ASP A 365 -43.21 8.28 -50.98
CA ASP A 365 -43.97 7.02 -51.01
C ASP A 365 -44.44 6.54 -49.62
N GLY A 366 -44.76 7.49 -48.73
CA GLY A 366 -45.16 7.24 -47.34
C GLY A 366 -44.02 7.23 -46.32
N LYS A 367 -42.75 7.15 -46.75
CA LYS A 367 -41.56 7.06 -45.88
C LYS A 367 -41.31 8.30 -45.02
N ASN A 368 -42.02 9.40 -45.29
CA ASN A 368 -41.96 10.65 -44.55
C ASN A 368 -43.35 11.20 -44.18
N SER A 369 -44.37 10.33 -44.19
CA SER A 369 -45.79 10.69 -44.03
C SER A 369 -46.17 11.33 -42.68
N SER A 370 -45.37 11.10 -41.62
CA SER A 370 -45.59 11.74 -40.33
C SER A 370 -45.63 13.28 -40.45
N PRO A 371 -46.58 13.96 -39.78
CA PRO A 371 -46.62 15.41 -39.75
C PRO A 371 -45.44 15.99 -38.95
N LEU A 372 -45.14 17.27 -39.20
CA LEU A 372 -44.53 18.10 -38.16
C LEU A 372 -45.63 18.50 -37.19
N ILE A 373 -45.39 18.39 -35.88
CA ILE A 373 -46.35 18.79 -34.84
C ILE A 373 -45.70 19.88 -33.99
N ILE A 374 -46.24 21.09 -34.03
CA ILE A 374 -45.91 22.14 -33.05
C ILE A 374 -46.48 21.69 -31.71
N VAL A 375 -45.59 21.45 -30.74
CA VAL A 375 -45.99 21.10 -29.38
C VAL A 375 -45.76 22.29 -28.47
N THR A 376 -46.70 22.53 -27.56
CA THR A 376 -46.45 23.47 -26.45
C THR A 376 -45.22 22.98 -25.70
N PRO A 377 -44.14 23.77 -25.57
CA PRO A 377 -42.92 23.33 -24.91
C PRO A 377 -43.23 22.76 -23.53
N ILE A 378 -42.68 21.59 -23.21
CA ILE A 378 -42.96 20.97 -21.92
C ILE A 378 -42.34 21.84 -20.83
N SER A 379 -43.17 22.67 -20.22
CA SER A 379 -42.93 23.29 -18.94
C SER A 379 -42.97 22.19 -17.88
N CYS A 380 -41.90 21.37 -17.86
CA CYS A 380 -41.60 20.47 -16.75
C CYS A 380 -41.75 21.33 -15.49
N PRO A 381 -42.73 21.01 -14.61
CA PRO A 381 -43.17 21.93 -13.56
C PRO A 381 -41.98 22.51 -12.81
N LYS A 382 -42.01 23.81 -12.48
CA LYS A 382 -40.87 24.47 -11.84
C LYS A 382 -40.39 23.69 -10.62
N SER A 383 -41.31 23.08 -9.87
CA SER A 383 -41.03 22.05 -8.86
C SER A 383 -40.15 20.92 -9.39
N GLN A 384 -40.60 20.07 -10.32
CA GLN A 384 -39.82 18.92 -10.81
C GLN A 384 -38.39 19.25 -11.25
N LEU A 385 -38.17 20.38 -11.95
CA LEU A 385 -36.82 20.82 -12.28
C LEU A 385 -36.06 21.31 -11.05
N GLN A 386 -36.68 22.11 -10.18
CA GLN A 386 -36.09 22.56 -8.91
C GLN A 386 -35.74 21.37 -7.99
N ASP A 387 -36.59 20.35 -7.90
CA ASP A 387 -36.38 19.14 -7.10
C ASP A 387 -35.16 18.38 -7.61
N LYS A 388 -35.00 18.26 -8.94
CA LYS A 388 -33.78 17.72 -9.54
C LYS A 388 -32.56 18.60 -9.25
N PHE A 389 -32.68 19.93 -9.29
CA PHE A 389 -31.58 20.84 -8.91
C PHE A 389 -31.16 20.70 -7.44
N HIS A 390 -32.10 20.66 -6.50
CA HIS A 390 -31.81 20.45 -5.08
C HIS A 390 -31.18 19.08 -4.83
N THR A 391 -31.65 18.04 -5.53
CA THR A 391 -31.07 16.68 -5.46
C THR A 391 -29.64 16.64 -5.99
N MET A 392 -29.39 17.20 -7.19
CA MET A 392 -28.03 17.29 -7.75
C MET A 392 -27.10 18.16 -6.90
N ALA A 393 -27.61 19.24 -6.29
CA ALA A 393 -26.83 20.07 -5.37
C ALA A 393 -26.45 19.31 -4.10
N ALA A 394 -27.40 18.60 -3.48
CA ALA A 394 -27.14 17.79 -2.28
C ALA A 394 -26.13 16.65 -2.55
N GLU A 395 -26.23 15.95 -3.68
CA GLU A 395 -25.25 14.92 -4.06
C GLU A 395 -23.90 15.52 -4.46
N ARG A 396 -23.84 16.69 -5.12
CA ARG A 396 -22.59 17.42 -5.35
C ARG A 396 -21.91 17.80 -4.04
N ASP A 397 -22.64 18.41 -3.11
CA ASP A 397 -22.10 18.87 -1.83
C ASP A 397 -21.65 17.68 -0.97
N LYS A 398 -22.36 16.55 -1.04
CA LYS A 398 -21.93 15.26 -0.49
C LYS A 398 -20.61 14.77 -1.10
N LEU A 399 -20.49 14.72 -2.43
CA LEU A 399 -19.25 14.27 -3.09
C LEU A 399 -18.07 15.20 -2.79
N GLN A 400 -18.30 16.52 -2.76
CA GLN A 400 -17.31 17.49 -2.31
C GLN A 400 -16.89 17.18 -0.87
N LYS A 401 -17.86 16.90 0.03
CA LYS A 401 -17.54 16.59 1.42
C LYS A 401 -16.81 15.26 1.60
N ARG A 402 -16.99 14.29 0.69
CA ARG A 402 -16.19 13.05 0.64
C ARG A 402 -14.74 13.39 0.33
N MET A 403 -14.47 14.12 -0.75
CA MET A 403 -13.12 14.54 -1.14
C MET A 403 -12.43 15.43 -0.08
N GLU A 404 -13.19 16.28 0.60
CA GLU A 404 -12.68 17.11 1.70
C GLU A 404 -12.23 16.30 2.93
N ILE A 405 -12.91 15.19 3.25
CA ILE A 405 -12.66 14.41 4.47
C ILE A 405 -11.67 13.28 4.25
N THR A 406 -11.78 12.51 3.15
CA THR A 406 -10.91 11.34 2.92
C THR A 406 -9.45 11.71 2.65
N GLN A 407 -9.13 12.99 2.39
CA GLN A 407 -7.75 13.48 2.37
C GLN A 407 -7.04 13.45 3.74
N TYR A 408 -7.78 13.24 4.84
CA TYR A 408 -7.28 13.18 6.21
C TYR A 408 -7.26 11.76 6.77
N ALA A 409 -7.31 10.75 5.90
CA ALA A 409 -7.44 9.36 6.32
C ALA A 409 -6.15 8.80 6.96
N VAL A 410 -6.27 8.10 8.08
CA VAL A 410 -5.13 7.64 8.89
C VAL A 410 -5.13 6.12 9.12
N ASP A 411 -3.92 5.56 9.15
CA ASP A 411 -3.69 4.14 9.43
C ASP A 411 -3.76 3.85 10.93
N VAL A 412 -4.96 3.61 11.46
CA VAL A 412 -5.18 3.23 12.86
C VAL A 412 -4.88 1.75 13.07
N THR A 413 -4.18 1.42 14.15
CA THR A 413 -4.09 0.06 14.70
C THR A 413 -4.45 0.08 16.18
N LEU A 414 -4.96 -1.03 16.72
CA LEU A 414 -5.43 -1.15 18.10
C LEU A 414 -4.28 -1.36 19.10
N ASP A 415 -4.42 -0.88 20.35
CA ASP A 415 -3.43 -1.08 21.42
C ASP A 415 -3.77 -2.29 22.32
N PRO A 416 -3.02 -3.41 22.25
CA PRO A 416 -3.24 -4.58 23.10
C PRO A 416 -3.07 -4.34 24.60
N ASP A 417 -2.36 -3.26 24.99
CA ASP A 417 -2.28 -2.87 26.40
C ASP A 417 -3.62 -2.36 26.94
N THR A 418 -4.51 -1.87 26.06
CA THR A 418 -5.82 -1.27 26.43
C THR A 418 -6.98 -2.25 26.38
N ALA A 419 -6.92 -3.25 25.49
CA ALA A 419 -8.01 -4.18 25.25
C ALA A 419 -8.41 -5.00 26.50
N GLU A 420 -9.70 -5.10 26.78
CA GLU A 420 -10.25 -6.01 27.80
C GLU A 420 -9.89 -7.49 27.49
N ASN A 421 -9.78 -8.33 28.52
CA ASN A 421 -9.29 -9.71 28.42
C ASN A 421 -10.21 -10.68 27.66
N ASN A 422 -11.49 -10.37 27.42
CA ASN A 422 -12.36 -11.13 26.52
C ASN A 422 -12.27 -10.67 25.06
N LEU A 423 -11.31 -9.80 24.69
CA LEU A 423 -11.10 -9.36 23.31
C LEU A 423 -9.94 -10.10 22.65
N ILE A 424 -10.16 -10.56 21.41
CA ILE A 424 -9.08 -11.01 20.51
C ILE A 424 -8.85 -9.93 19.45
N LEU A 425 -7.59 -9.52 19.33
CA LEU A 425 -7.09 -8.66 18.26
C LEU A 425 -6.42 -9.50 17.17
N SER A 426 -6.51 -9.08 15.91
CA SER A 426 -5.73 -9.66 14.82
C SER A 426 -4.25 -9.27 14.89
N ALA A 427 -3.38 -10.05 14.21
CA ALA A 427 -1.92 -9.87 14.28
C ALA A 427 -1.41 -8.54 13.67
N ASP A 428 -2.21 -7.91 12.81
CA ASP A 428 -1.98 -6.57 12.24
C ASP A 428 -2.59 -5.43 13.11
N GLY A 429 -3.32 -5.78 14.18
CA GLY A 429 -4.03 -4.83 15.03
C GLY A 429 -5.22 -4.14 14.37
N LYS A 430 -5.79 -4.69 13.28
CA LYS A 430 -6.92 -4.10 12.55
C LYS A 430 -8.30 -4.59 13.01
N GLN A 431 -8.41 -5.82 13.46
CA GLN A 431 -9.68 -6.45 13.82
C GLN A 431 -9.80 -6.60 15.34
N VAL A 432 -11.02 -6.47 15.87
CA VAL A 432 -11.35 -6.82 17.24
C VAL A 432 -12.70 -7.56 17.32
N ARG A 433 -12.74 -8.64 18.10
CA ARG A 433 -13.96 -9.38 18.41
C ARG A 433 -13.95 -9.88 19.86
N HIS A 434 -15.14 -10.03 20.43
CA HIS A 434 -15.35 -10.67 21.72
C HIS A 434 -15.16 -12.21 21.63
N VAL A 435 -14.73 -12.82 22.74
CA VAL A 435 -14.75 -14.26 22.99
C VAL A 435 -15.24 -14.55 24.40
N GLU A 436 -15.92 -15.68 24.60
CA GLU A 436 -16.44 -16.09 25.91
C GLU A 436 -15.33 -16.63 26.85
N THR A 437 -14.16 -16.96 26.29
CA THR A 437 -12.99 -17.43 27.05
C THR A 437 -12.07 -16.27 27.40
N LEU A 438 -11.92 -16.01 28.70
CA LEU A 438 -10.97 -15.04 29.24
C LEU A 438 -9.54 -15.31 28.75
N GLN A 439 -8.91 -14.33 28.11
CA GLN A 439 -7.50 -14.37 27.76
C GLN A 439 -6.66 -13.96 28.98
N ASN A 440 -5.69 -14.78 29.36
CA ASN A 440 -4.84 -14.55 30.54
C ASN A 440 -3.72 -13.51 30.29
N PHE A 441 -4.07 -12.32 29.78
CA PHE A 441 -3.13 -11.23 29.66
C PHE A 441 -2.87 -10.54 31.01
N PRO A 442 -1.65 -10.03 31.27
CA PRO A 442 -1.37 -9.25 32.47
C PRO A 442 -2.26 -8.00 32.56
N ASP A 443 -2.80 -7.73 33.74
CA ASP A 443 -3.45 -6.45 34.02
C ASP A 443 -2.41 -5.30 34.02
N ASN A 444 -2.84 -4.12 33.62
CA ASN A 444 -2.06 -2.90 33.67
C ASN A 444 -2.98 -1.66 33.70
N PRO A 445 -2.51 -0.47 34.12
CA PRO A 445 -3.36 0.73 34.26
C PRO A 445 -3.99 1.27 32.96
N LYS A 446 -3.56 0.82 31.78
CA LYS A 446 -4.23 1.11 30.50
C LYS A 446 -5.37 0.13 30.17
N ARG A 447 -5.42 -1.06 30.77
CA ARG A 447 -6.37 -2.11 30.38
C ARG A 447 -7.77 -1.79 30.86
N PHE A 448 -8.74 -1.78 29.93
CA PHE A 448 -10.15 -1.74 30.28
C PHE A 448 -10.57 -3.01 31.02
N ASP A 449 -11.39 -2.86 32.06
CA ASP A 449 -11.82 -3.96 32.92
C ASP A 449 -12.99 -3.48 33.81
N PRO A 450 -14.18 -4.10 33.75
CA PRO A 450 -14.56 -5.28 32.98
C PRO A 450 -15.15 -4.95 31.59
N VAL A 451 -14.91 -3.74 31.07
CA VAL A 451 -15.67 -3.22 29.92
C VAL A 451 -15.00 -3.54 28.59
N ILE A 452 -15.69 -4.33 27.76
CA ILE A 452 -15.20 -4.94 26.51
C ILE A 452 -14.91 -3.95 25.36
N CYS A 453 -13.98 -3.02 25.58
CA CYS A 453 -13.51 -2.05 24.58
C CYS A 453 -11.99 -2.02 24.45
N VAL A 454 -11.52 -1.31 23.42
CA VAL A 454 -10.10 -1.13 23.06
C VAL A 454 -9.90 0.26 22.44
N LEU A 455 -8.72 0.85 22.64
CA LEU A 455 -8.32 2.10 21.97
C LEU A 455 -7.45 1.83 20.73
N GLY A 456 -7.48 2.78 19.80
CA GLY A 456 -6.40 2.96 18.83
C GLY A 456 -5.08 3.27 19.55
N LYS A 457 -3.97 2.81 18.96
CA LYS A 457 -2.60 2.97 19.45
C LYS A 457 -2.02 4.35 19.10
N GLN A 458 -2.46 4.90 17.98
CA GLN A 458 -2.24 6.27 17.55
C GLN A 458 -3.29 7.18 18.23
N GLY A 459 -2.83 8.23 18.90
CA GLY A 459 -3.69 9.26 19.47
C GLY A 459 -3.22 10.66 19.06
N PHE A 460 -4.19 11.57 18.92
CA PHE A 460 -4.03 12.86 18.25
C PHE A 460 -4.26 14.02 19.23
N THR A 461 -3.46 15.08 19.13
CA THR A 461 -3.53 16.28 19.99
C THR A 461 -3.86 17.57 19.23
N SER A 462 -4.06 17.45 17.92
CA SER A 462 -4.27 18.55 16.97
C SER A 462 -4.62 17.99 15.59
N GLY A 463 -5.15 18.85 14.72
CA GLY A 463 -5.40 18.56 13.31
C GLY A 463 -6.68 17.77 13.03
N ARG A 464 -6.70 17.18 11.84
CA ARG A 464 -7.81 16.40 11.31
C ARG A 464 -7.39 14.97 11.07
N PHE A 465 -8.27 14.03 11.40
CA PHE A 465 -8.08 12.63 11.03
C PHE A 465 -9.41 11.94 10.69
N TYR A 466 -9.33 10.92 9.85
CA TYR A 466 -10.45 10.10 9.40
C TYR A 466 -10.07 8.62 9.41
N TYR A 467 -10.97 7.73 9.84
CA TYR A 467 -10.79 6.28 9.69
C TYR A 467 -12.13 5.59 9.47
N GLU A 468 -12.09 4.39 8.91
CA GLU A 468 -13.29 3.57 8.65
C GLU A 468 -13.29 2.31 9.49
N VAL A 469 -14.48 1.89 9.93
CA VAL A 469 -14.69 0.60 10.58
C VAL A 469 -15.80 -0.15 9.85
N GLU A 470 -15.50 -1.35 9.36
CA GLU A 470 -16.50 -2.28 8.86
C GLU A 470 -17.29 -2.87 10.04
N VAL A 471 -18.62 -2.84 9.91
CA VAL A 471 -19.60 -3.26 10.91
C VAL A 471 -20.56 -4.33 10.37
N SER A 472 -20.31 -4.83 9.16
CA SER A 472 -21.05 -5.88 8.47
C SER A 472 -21.27 -7.11 9.34
N GLY A 473 -22.47 -7.68 9.27
CA GLY A 473 -22.86 -8.86 10.05
C GLY A 473 -23.09 -8.61 11.56
N LYS A 474 -22.72 -7.45 12.11
CA LYS A 474 -22.93 -7.15 13.55
C LYS A 474 -24.34 -6.68 13.87
N THR A 475 -24.77 -7.01 15.09
CA THR A 475 -26.05 -6.62 15.68
C THR A 475 -25.91 -5.60 16.80
N GLU A 476 -24.73 -5.49 17.43
CA GLU A 476 -24.42 -4.45 18.42
C GLU A 476 -22.94 -4.02 18.36
N TRP A 477 -22.69 -2.72 18.63
CA TRP A 477 -21.35 -2.12 18.80
C TRP A 477 -21.45 -0.65 19.23
N ASP A 478 -20.35 -0.09 19.76
CA ASP A 478 -20.13 1.36 19.89
C ASP A 478 -18.83 1.75 19.17
N LEU A 479 -18.88 2.89 18.47
CA LEU A 479 -17.77 3.45 17.68
C LEU A 479 -17.63 4.95 17.91
N GLY A 480 -16.40 5.44 18.00
CA GLY A 480 -16.12 6.87 18.07
C GLY A 480 -14.73 7.17 18.61
N VAL A 481 -14.58 8.29 19.33
CA VAL A 481 -13.29 8.68 19.93
C VAL A 481 -13.40 8.91 21.43
N ALA A 482 -12.31 8.67 22.14
CA ALA A 482 -12.20 8.84 23.58
C ALA A 482 -10.89 9.56 23.98
N ARG A 483 -10.91 10.33 25.07
CA ARG A 483 -9.74 11.08 25.55
C ARG A 483 -8.75 10.24 26.37
N GLU A 484 -7.53 10.73 26.55
CA GLU A 484 -6.45 10.02 27.24
C GLU A 484 -6.74 9.74 28.73
N SER A 485 -7.40 10.67 29.41
CA SER A 485 -7.74 10.63 30.84
C SER A 485 -9.05 9.90 31.21
N ILE A 486 -9.68 9.18 30.29
CA ILE A 486 -10.86 8.36 30.61
C ILE A 486 -10.60 7.37 31.75
N ASN A 487 -11.62 7.14 32.59
CA ASN A 487 -11.62 6.00 33.48
C ASN A 487 -11.63 4.69 32.66
N ARG A 488 -10.82 3.71 33.05
CA ARG A 488 -10.73 2.39 32.41
C ARG A 488 -11.14 1.23 33.33
N LYS A 489 -11.40 1.48 34.62
CA LYS A 489 -11.67 0.44 35.63
C LYS A 489 -13.08 0.55 36.22
N GLY A 490 -13.76 -0.58 36.37
CA GLY A 490 -15.14 -0.65 36.84
C GLY A 490 -16.15 -0.13 35.81
N SER A 491 -17.30 0.37 36.28
CA SER A 491 -18.34 0.89 35.40
C SER A 491 -17.90 2.19 34.69
N ILE A 492 -18.10 2.25 33.38
CA ILE A 492 -17.92 3.46 32.56
C ILE A 492 -19.25 3.84 31.91
N THR A 493 -19.39 5.10 31.51
CA THR A 493 -20.54 5.58 30.72
C THR A 493 -20.02 6.41 29.55
N LEU A 494 -20.41 6.04 28.33
CA LEU A 494 -19.82 6.55 27.08
C LEU A 494 -20.37 7.92 26.66
N LYS A 495 -20.35 8.90 27.58
CA LYS A 495 -20.87 10.27 27.34
C LYS A 495 -19.75 11.34 27.22
N PRO A 496 -20.02 12.50 26.58
CA PRO A 496 -19.06 13.59 26.42
C PRO A 496 -18.42 14.09 27.72
N ASP A 497 -19.20 14.25 28.80
CA ASP A 497 -18.68 14.69 30.11
C ASP A 497 -17.58 13.78 30.66
N ASN A 498 -17.69 12.48 30.36
CA ASN A 498 -16.71 11.48 30.78
C ASN A 498 -15.51 11.45 29.83
N GLY A 499 -15.69 11.88 28.58
CA GLY A 499 -14.65 11.96 27.56
C GLY A 499 -14.82 11.03 26.36
N TYR A 500 -16.05 10.64 26.05
CA TYR A 500 -16.39 9.77 24.93
C TYR A 500 -17.33 10.50 23.95
N TRP A 501 -17.07 10.37 22.66
CA TRP A 501 -17.92 10.88 21.58
C TRP A 501 -18.18 9.73 20.63
N THR A 502 -19.26 8.97 20.89
CA THR A 502 -19.57 7.71 20.21
C THR A 502 -21.00 7.69 19.67
N ILE A 503 -21.19 6.87 18.63
CA ILE A 503 -22.49 6.34 18.23
C ILE A 503 -22.51 4.83 18.50
N MET A 504 -23.71 4.27 18.66
CA MET A 504 -23.91 2.84 18.89
C MET A 504 -24.97 2.26 17.95
N LEU A 505 -24.88 0.95 17.74
CA LEU A 505 -25.94 0.08 17.26
C LEU A 505 -26.39 -0.83 18.40
N THR A 506 -27.70 -1.00 18.58
CA THR A 506 -28.30 -2.05 19.42
C THR A 506 -29.50 -2.68 18.69
N ASN A 507 -29.98 -3.84 19.16
CA ASN A 507 -31.10 -4.60 18.58
C ASN A 507 -30.97 -5.03 17.09
N GLY A 508 -29.87 -4.70 16.41
CA GLY A 508 -29.61 -4.99 15.00
C GLY A 508 -29.84 -3.81 14.04
N ASP A 509 -30.73 -2.88 14.40
CA ASP A 509 -31.17 -1.74 13.59
C ASP A 509 -31.38 -0.41 14.36
N GLU A 510 -31.32 -0.38 15.70
CA GLU A 510 -31.45 0.86 16.48
C GLU A 510 -30.10 1.61 16.61
N TYR A 511 -29.94 2.69 15.86
CA TYR A 511 -28.77 3.57 15.92
C TYR A 511 -28.99 4.73 16.89
N LYS A 512 -28.02 5.00 17.78
CA LYS A 512 -28.10 6.09 18.77
C LYS A 512 -26.77 6.86 18.87
N ALA A 513 -26.82 8.18 19.01
CA ALA A 513 -25.67 9.00 19.40
C ALA A 513 -25.68 9.26 20.91
N ILE A 514 -24.58 8.97 21.60
CA ILE A 514 -24.52 9.02 23.07
C ILE A 514 -24.15 10.43 23.54
N ALA A 515 -25.08 11.38 23.38
CA ALA A 515 -24.87 12.82 23.63
C ALA A 515 -25.10 13.26 25.09
N GLY A 516 -24.93 12.34 26.06
CA GLY A 516 -25.47 12.49 27.41
C GLY A 516 -26.80 11.74 27.49
N PRO A 517 -27.96 12.37 27.23
CA PRO A 517 -29.14 11.66 26.75
C PRO A 517 -28.84 11.04 25.39
N SER A 518 -29.17 9.76 25.18
CA SER A 518 -28.98 9.10 23.88
C SER A 518 -30.00 9.61 22.86
N ILE A 519 -29.52 10.09 21.72
CA ILE A 519 -30.35 10.59 20.61
C ILE A 519 -30.55 9.46 19.61
N LEU A 520 -31.79 9.05 19.35
CA LEU A 520 -32.12 8.06 18.32
C LEU A 520 -31.85 8.64 16.91
N LEU A 521 -31.20 7.84 16.05
CA LEU A 521 -30.78 8.24 14.71
C LEU A 521 -31.60 7.47 13.65
N SER A 522 -32.36 8.19 12.82
CA SER A 522 -33.14 7.59 11.74
C SER A 522 -32.31 7.43 10.47
N LEU A 523 -31.65 6.28 10.33
CA LEU A 523 -30.95 5.92 9.09
C LEU A 523 -31.95 5.33 8.07
N LYS A 524 -31.78 5.65 6.79
CA LYS A 524 -32.63 5.09 5.71
C LYS A 524 -32.36 3.62 5.44
N GLU A 525 -31.09 3.23 5.55
CA GLU A 525 -30.56 1.90 5.27
C GLU A 525 -29.40 1.64 6.25
N LYS A 526 -29.05 0.36 6.45
CA LYS A 526 -27.97 -0.05 7.34
C LYS A 526 -26.60 0.28 6.70
N PRO A 527 -25.68 0.98 7.39
CA PRO A 527 -24.29 1.13 6.94
C PRO A 527 -23.54 -0.19 7.11
N GLU A 528 -22.72 -0.55 6.12
CA GLU A 528 -21.76 -1.67 6.19
C GLU A 528 -20.39 -1.19 6.70
N ARG A 529 -20.01 0.05 6.35
CA ARG A 529 -18.86 0.76 6.93
C ARG A 529 -19.27 2.09 7.57
N VAL A 530 -18.69 2.37 8.74
CA VAL A 530 -18.84 3.64 9.47
C VAL A 530 -17.53 4.41 9.40
N GLY A 531 -17.58 5.60 8.80
CA GLY A 531 -16.48 6.56 8.77
C GLY A 531 -16.53 7.51 9.97
N VAL A 532 -15.43 7.64 10.70
CA VAL A 532 -15.28 8.55 11.85
C VAL A 532 -14.30 9.66 11.48
N PHE A 533 -14.80 10.90 11.41
CA PHE A 533 -14.01 12.10 11.13
C PHE A 533 -13.89 12.97 12.39
N VAL A 534 -12.69 13.50 12.65
CA VAL A 534 -12.43 14.50 13.68
C VAL A 534 -11.74 15.72 13.09
N ASP A 535 -12.18 16.90 13.51
CA ASP A 535 -11.45 18.16 13.39
C ASP A 535 -11.23 18.69 14.82
N TYR A 536 -9.99 18.62 15.29
CA TYR A 536 -9.61 18.91 16.67
C TYR A 536 -9.74 20.41 16.95
N GLU A 537 -9.28 21.28 16.05
CA GLU A 537 -9.36 22.73 16.20
C GLU A 537 -10.80 23.26 16.08
N ALA A 538 -11.65 22.66 15.24
CA ALA A 538 -13.06 23.02 15.13
C ALA A 538 -13.96 22.38 16.19
N GLY A 539 -13.44 21.49 17.04
CA GLY A 539 -14.19 20.81 18.09
C GLY A 539 -15.31 19.93 17.54
N LEU A 540 -14.98 19.07 16.56
CA LEU A 540 -15.94 18.32 15.75
C LEU A 540 -15.63 16.81 15.80
N VAL A 541 -16.63 15.98 16.08
CA VAL A 541 -16.60 14.52 15.81
C VAL A 541 -17.81 14.18 14.96
N SER A 542 -17.60 13.71 13.74
CA SER A 542 -18.69 13.43 12.78
C SER A 542 -18.60 12.02 12.23
N PHE A 543 -19.76 11.39 12.09
CA PHE A 543 -19.94 10.00 11.70
C PHE A 543 -20.64 9.94 10.34
N TYR A 544 -20.15 9.08 9.46
CA TYR A 544 -20.66 8.90 8.10
C TYR A 544 -20.94 7.43 7.83
N ASP A 545 -22.00 7.17 7.07
CA ASP A 545 -22.13 5.97 6.27
C ASP A 545 -21.05 6.08 5.18
N ALA A 546 -19.99 5.26 5.24
CA ALA A 546 -18.82 5.44 4.38
C ALA A 546 -19.07 4.98 2.94
N ASP A 547 -20.06 4.11 2.73
CA ASP A 547 -20.45 3.56 1.43
C ASP A 547 -21.29 4.58 0.63
N ARG A 548 -22.20 5.29 1.30
CA ARG A 548 -23.19 6.21 0.69
C ARG A 548 -22.90 7.69 0.95
N TRP A 549 -21.90 7.96 1.79
CA TRP A 549 -21.48 9.27 2.30
C TRP A 549 -22.58 10.13 2.95
N ASN A 550 -23.56 9.48 3.59
CA ASN A 550 -24.58 10.16 4.37
C ASN A 550 -24.04 10.48 5.77
N LEU A 551 -24.25 11.70 6.28
CA LEU A 551 -23.93 12.05 7.66
C LEU A 551 -24.88 11.29 8.61
N ILE A 552 -24.33 10.48 9.51
CA ILE A 552 -25.04 9.77 10.57
C ILE A 552 -25.28 10.69 11.77
N TYR A 553 -24.21 11.32 12.28
CA TYR A 553 -24.27 12.24 13.43
C TYR A 553 -23.06 13.18 13.47
N SER A 554 -23.14 14.27 14.25
CA SER A 554 -22.07 15.26 14.39
C SER A 554 -22.09 15.91 15.78
N PHE A 555 -21.14 15.53 16.66
CA PHE A 555 -20.84 16.27 17.89
C PHE A 555 -20.10 17.55 17.53
N ARG A 556 -20.51 18.69 18.10
CA ARG A 556 -20.00 20.04 17.77
C ARG A 556 -19.70 20.82 19.04
N GLY A 557 -18.76 21.76 18.96
CA GLY A 557 -18.35 22.60 20.11
C GLY A 557 -17.51 21.84 21.14
N VAL A 558 -16.88 20.73 20.75
CA VAL A 558 -16.07 19.90 21.63
C VAL A 558 -14.76 20.59 21.96
N SER A 559 -14.55 20.99 23.22
CA SER A 559 -13.29 21.59 23.66
C SER A 559 -12.28 20.49 24.03
N PHE A 560 -11.57 19.96 23.02
CA PHE A 560 -10.46 19.04 23.24
C PHE A 560 -9.27 19.77 23.92
N LYS A 561 -8.67 19.14 24.93
CA LYS A 561 -7.58 19.72 25.76
C LYS A 561 -6.44 18.72 26.05
N GLU A 562 -6.53 17.54 25.48
CA GLU A 562 -5.70 16.37 25.75
C GLU A 562 -5.77 15.42 24.54
N LYS A 563 -4.88 14.43 24.48
CA LYS A 563 -4.85 13.47 23.38
C LYS A 563 -6.16 12.68 23.28
N ILE A 564 -6.65 12.49 22.06
CA ILE A 564 -7.82 11.66 21.75
C ILE A 564 -7.43 10.46 20.89
N PHE A 565 -8.09 9.34 21.12
CA PHE A 565 -7.84 8.06 20.48
C PHE A 565 -9.12 7.54 19.81
N PRO A 566 -9.02 6.82 18.68
CA PRO A 566 -10.06 5.93 18.20
C PRO A 566 -10.53 4.97 19.31
N PHE A 567 -11.83 4.70 19.38
CA PHE A 567 -12.46 3.85 20.38
C PHE A 567 -13.41 2.86 19.69
N LEU A 568 -13.23 1.56 20.00
CA LEU A 568 -14.05 0.46 19.49
C LEU A 568 -14.58 -0.40 20.65
N TYR A 569 -15.87 -0.71 20.62
CA TYR A 569 -16.56 -1.66 21.50
C TYR A 569 -17.38 -2.63 20.63
N PRO A 570 -16.96 -3.90 20.45
CA PRO A 570 -17.66 -4.86 19.58
C PRO A 570 -18.96 -5.45 20.18
N SER A 571 -19.32 -5.09 21.41
CA SER A 571 -20.34 -5.75 22.26
C SER A 571 -20.11 -7.26 22.45
N LEU A 572 -21.00 -7.91 23.21
CA LEU A 572 -20.99 -9.35 23.48
C LEU A 572 -21.35 -10.16 22.23
N ASN A 573 -21.03 -11.46 22.25
CA ASN A 573 -21.29 -12.38 21.13
C ASN A 573 -22.76 -12.84 21.01
N TYR A 574 -23.48 -12.93 22.14
CA TYR A 574 -24.88 -13.37 22.24
C TYR A 574 -25.18 -14.74 21.57
N GLY A 575 -24.26 -15.70 21.66
CA GLY A 575 -24.39 -16.99 20.98
C GLY A 575 -24.29 -16.83 19.47
N ASP A 576 -23.13 -16.36 19.00
CA ASP A 576 -22.73 -16.08 17.63
C ASP A 576 -23.54 -15.04 16.83
N LYS A 577 -24.65 -14.51 17.37
CA LYS A 577 -25.49 -13.45 16.77
C LYS A 577 -24.77 -12.12 16.55
N ASN A 578 -23.61 -11.91 17.17
CA ASN A 578 -22.79 -10.71 17.00
C ASN A 578 -21.29 -11.07 16.83
N SER A 579 -20.99 -12.29 16.41
CA SER A 579 -19.62 -12.87 16.30
C SER A 579 -18.69 -12.14 15.35
N TYR A 580 -19.23 -11.42 14.37
CA TYR A 580 -18.47 -10.65 13.40
C TYR A 580 -17.56 -9.61 14.09
N PRO A 581 -16.28 -9.50 13.68
CA PRO A 581 -15.36 -8.51 14.22
C PRO A 581 -15.76 -7.10 13.79
N LEU A 582 -15.32 -6.10 14.56
CA LEU A 582 -15.10 -4.77 14.01
C LEU A 582 -13.76 -4.78 13.27
N ILE A 583 -13.73 -4.32 12.02
CA ILE A 583 -12.51 -4.27 11.21
C ILE A 583 -12.17 -2.83 10.89
N ILE A 584 -11.04 -2.32 11.36
CA ILE A 584 -10.50 -1.04 10.92
C ILE A 584 -10.05 -1.19 9.46
N ILE A 585 -10.76 -0.51 8.57
CA ILE A 585 -10.34 -0.31 7.19
C ILE A 585 -9.40 0.90 7.18
N THR A 586 -8.31 0.82 6.42
CA THR A 586 -7.44 1.98 6.16
C THR A 586 -7.80 2.59 4.81
N PRO A 587 -8.53 3.72 4.75
CA PRO A 587 -8.51 4.56 3.57
C PRO A 587 -7.13 5.23 3.53
N ILE A 588 -6.37 5.07 2.44
CA ILE A 588 -5.06 5.72 2.32
C ILE A 588 -5.23 7.08 1.62
N SER A 589 -5.23 8.17 2.39
CA SER A 589 -4.94 9.47 1.80
C SER A 589 -3.51 9.45 1.26
N CYS A 590 -3.32 9.73 -0.03
CA CYS A 590 -1.97 9.90 -0.57
C CYS A 590 -1.24 11.03 0.19
N PRO A 591 0.01 10.83 0.64
CA PRO A 591 0.80 11.92 1.19
C PRO A 591 1.00 13.02 0.13
N LYS A 592 1.11 14.26 0.60
CA LYS A 592 1.41 15.44 -0.23
C LYS A 592 2.90 15.60 -0.47
#